data_AF-A0A256I7T2-F1
#
_entry.id   AF-A0A256I7T2-F1
#
_cell.length_a   1.000
_cell.length_b   1.000
_cell.length_c   1.000
_cell.angle_alpha   90.00
_cell.angle_beta   90.00
_cell.angle_gamma   90.00
#
_symmetry.space_group_name_H-M   'P 1'
#
loop_
_entity.id
_entity.type
_entity.pdbx_description
1 polymer ?
#
loop_
_entity_poly.entity_id
_entity_poly.type
_entity_poly.pdbx_seq_one_letter_code
_entity_poly.pdbx_strand_id
1 'polypeptide(L)'
;MCREMKREPAWVSAIRLAMLEGRVTVDAVIEEANLIEGRERTVSDVLETMCERDLLAAVDVGADAETDLYVPGPVLIESDRFDLDFDRASEGGAHRWNSAV
;
A
#
# COMPACT_ATOMS: atom_id res chain seq x y z
N MET A 1 22.57 8.64 24.27
CA MET A 1 22.17 7.24 24.52
C MET A 1 20.85 7.00 23.78
N CYS A 2 20.91 6.25 22.68
CA CYS A 2 19.85 5.62 21.88
C CYS A 2 18.51 6.37 21.71
N ARG A 3 18.39 7.25 20.69
CA ARG A 3 17.12 7.87 20.26
C ARG A 3 16.48 7.23 19.01
N GLU A 4 17.03 6.12 18.53
CA GLU A 4 16.78 5.62 17.17
C GLU A 4 16.08 4.26 17.19
N MET A 5 14.85 4.20 17.70
CA MET A 5 14.03 2.96 17.74
C MET A 5 12.56 3.16 17.34
N LYS A 6 12.23 4.32 16.75
CA LYS A 6 10.89 4.65 16.26
C LYS A 6 10.88 5.13 14.81
N ARG A 7 11.93 4.86 14.03
CA ARG A 7 11.83 5.06 12.60
C ARG A 7 11.05 3.89 12.04
N GLU A 8 9.97 4.23 11.36
CA GLU A 8 9.27 3.27 10.54
C GLU A 8 10.27 2.66 9.55
N PRO A 9 10.27 1.34 9.36
CA PRO A 9 11.12 0.73 8.36
C PRO A 9 10.83 1.33 6.98
N ALA A 10 11.86 1.59 6.18
CA ALA A 10 11.71 2.26 4.88
C ALA A 10 10.68 1.58 3.95
N TRP A 11 10.58 0.25 4.02
CA TRP A 11 9.61 -0.53 3.24
C TRP A 11 8.15 -0.26 3.62
N VAL A 12 7.85 0.12 4.87
CA VAL A 12 6.48 0.49 5.27
C VAL A 12 6.09 1.83 4.63
N SER A 13 7.01 2.79 4.62
CA SER A 13 6.80 4.07 3.95
C SER A 13 6.67 3.92 2.43
N ALA A 14 7.45 3.01 1.81
CA ALA A 14 7.32 2.68 0.39
C ALA A 14 5.95 2.08 0.04
N ILE A 15 5.47 1.11 0.84
CA ILE A 15 4.13 0.55 0.66
C ILE A 15 3.05 1.64 0.76
N ARG A 16 3.15 2.54 1.75
CA ARG A 16 2.21 3.66 1.88
C ARG A 16 2.25 4.62 0.71
N LEU A 17 3.45 4.94 0.20
CA LEU A 17 3.60 5.80 -0.96
C LEU A 17 2.94 5.17 -2.20
N ALA A 18 3.22 3.90 -2.47
CA ALA A 18 2.61 3.15 -3.56
C ALA A 18 1.08 3.07 -3.41
N MET A 19 0.55 2.95 -2.18
CA MET A 19 -0.89 3.06 -1.94
C MET A 19 -1.49 4.42 -2.31
N LEU A 20 -0.76 5.54 -2.16
CA LEU A 20 -1.21 6.86 -2.62
C LEU A 20 -1.33 6.91 -4.15
N GLU A 21 -0.50 6.15 -4.86
CA GLU A 21 -0.57 5.96 -6.31
C GLU A 21 -1.65 4.94 -6.73
N GLY A 22 -2.30 4.31 -5.76
CA GLY A 22 -3.43 3.42 -5.93
C GLY A 22 -3.09 1.96 -6.20
N ARG A 23 -1.80 1.58 -6.20
CA ARG A 23 -1.34 0.20 -6.44
C ARG A 23 0.03 -0.07 -5.82
N VAL A 24 0.30 -1.31 -5.48
CA VAL A 24 1.55 -1.79 -4.89
C VAL A 24 2.06 -2.99 -5.69
N THR A 25 3.36 -2.99 -6.01
CA THR A 25 4.09 -4.14 -6.56
C THR A 25 5.37 -4.38 -5.77
N VAL A 26 5.93 -5.58 -5.87
CA VAL A 26 7.21 -5.92 -5.23
C VAL A 26 8.33 -4.98 -5.70
N ASP A 27 8.45 -4.78 -7.02
CA ASP A 27 9.49 -3.93 -7.62
C ASP A 27 9.41 -2.48 -7.11
N ALA A 28 8.21 -1.91 -7.05
CA ALA A 28 8.01 -0.56 -6.56
C ALA A 28 8.44 -0.42 -5.10
N VAL A 29 8.14 -1.41 -4.25
CA VAL A 29 8.57 -1.39 -2.84
C VAL A 29 10.09 -1.52 -2.71
N ILE A 30 10.73 -2.36 -3.52
CA ILE A 30 12.18 -2.54 -3.53
C ILE A 30 12.88 -1.23 -3.95
N GLU A 31 12.42 -0.61 -5.04
CA GLU A 31 12.94 0.65 -5.57
C GLU A 31 12.78 1.79 -4.56
N GLU A 32 11.55 2.03 -4.10
CA GLU A 32 11.22 3.15 -3.21
C GLU A 32 11.86 3.03 -1.82
N ALA A 33 11.97 1.82 -1.28
CA ALA A 33 12.64 1.60 0.00
C ALA A 33 14.17 1.47 -0.13
N ASN A 34 14.71 1.55 -1.36
CA ASN A 34 16.12 1.35 -1.66
C ASN A 34 16.67 0.09 -0.97
N LEU A 35 15.93 -1.02 -1.10
CA LEU A 35 16.30 -2.28 -0.47
C LEU A 35 17.47 -2.91 -1.22
N ILE A 36 18.30 -3.64 -0.47
CA ILE A 36 19.37 -4.45 -1.06
C ILE A 36 18.77 -5.55 -1.95
N GLU A 37 19.49 -5.92 -3.00
CA GLU A 37 19.13 -7.03 -3.89
C GLU A 37 18.91 -8.34 -3.10
N GLY A 38 17.98 -9.18 -3.54
CA GLY A 38 17.65 -10.46 -2.89
C GLY A 38 16.55 -10.39 -1.84
N ARG A 39 15.86 -9.24 -1.70
CA ARG A 39 14.74 -9.02 -0.77
C ARG A 39 13.37 -9.20 -1.40
N GLU A 40 13.31 -9.49 -2.69
CA GLU A 40 12.08 -9.58 -3.49
C GLU A 40 11.12 -10.60 -2.89
N ARG A 41 11.64 -11.77 -2.48
CA ARG A 41 10.84 -12.81 -1.83
C ARG A 41 10.25 -12.37 -0.49
N THR A 42 11.06 -11.68 0.33
CA THR A 42 10.57 -11.17 1.62
C THR A 42 9.49 -10.11 1.42
N VAL A 43 9.64 -9.25 0.43
CA VAL A 43 8.63 -8.24 0.10
C VAL A 43 7.37 -8.92 -0.42
N SER A 44 7.51 -9.91 -1.32
CA SER A 44 6.39 -10.72 -1.82
C SER A 44 5.62 -11.39 -0.66
N ASP A 45 6.30 -12.08 0.27
CA ASP A 45 5.68 -12.71 1.44
C ASP A 45 4.93 -11.70 2.33
N VAL A 46 5.47 -10.49 2.49
CA VAL A 46 4.83 -9.41 3.27
C VAL A 46 3.57 -8.91 2.57
N LEU A 47 3.62 -8.68 1.26
CA LEU A 47 2.47 -8.23 0.48
C LEU A 47 1.37 -9.29 0.45
N GLU A 48 1.74 -10.57 0.29
CA GLU A 48 0.83 -11.71 0.41
C GLU A 48 0.18 -11.74 1.80
N THR A 49 0.97 -11.64 2.88
CA THR A 49 0.44 -11.59 4.26
C THR A 49 -0.52 -10.41 4.46
N MET A 50 -0.26 -9.26 3.85
CA MET A 50 -1.16 -8.10 3.91
C MET A 50 -2.45 -8.36 3.12
N CYS A 51 -2.37 -9.06 1.99
CA CYS A 51 -3.52 -9.50 1.21
C CYS A 51 -4.38 -10.51 1.98
N GLU A 52 -3.77 -11.50 2.62
CA GLU A 52 -4.47 -12.49 3.48
C GLU A 52 -5.21 -11.84 4.66
N ARG A 53 -4.78 -10.65 5.08
CA ARG A 53 -5.38 -9.87 6.17
C ARG A 53 -6.34 -8.80 5.69
N ASP A 54 -6.73 -8.84 4.42
CA ASP A 54 -7.66 -7.88 3.80
C ASP A 54 -7.17 -6.41 3.82
N LEU A 55 -5.87 -6.18 4.10
CA LEU A 55 -5.24 -4.85 3.99
C LEU A 55 -4.98 -4.50 2.52
N LEU A 56 -4.69 -5.52 1.71
CA LEU A 56 -4.52 -5.43 0.27
C LEU A 56 -5.51 -6.37 -0.42
N ALA A 57 -5.82 -6.07 -1.67
CA ALA A 57 -6.50 -7.00 -2.56
C ALA A 57 -5.60 -7.27 -3.77
N ALA A 58 -5.35 -8.54 -4.06
CA ALA A 58 -4.67 -8.94 -5.28
C ALA A 58 -5.53 -8.60 -6.50
N VAL A 59 -4.91 -8.05 -7.54
CA VAL A 59 -5.55 -7.82 -8.84
C VAL A 59 -5.15 -8.96 -9.75
N ASP A 60 -6.15 -9.66 -10.27
CA ASP A 60 -5.91 -10.64 -11.33
C ASP A 60 -5.62 -9.88 -12.63
N VAL A 61 -4.34 -9.78 -12.98
CA VAL A 61 -3.87 -9.10 -14.21
C VAL A 61 -3.77 -10.09 -15.38
N GLY A 62 -4.34 -11.29 -15.25
CA GLY A 62 -4.28 -12.35 -16.25
C GLY A 62 -2.98 -13.16 -16.20
N ALA A 63 -2.99 -14.32 -16.86
CA ALA A 63 -1.93 -15.33 -16.76
C ALA A 63 -0.53 -14.91 -17.26
N ASP A 64 -0.43 -13.75 -17.93
CA ASP A 64 0.80 -13.21 -18.51
C ASP A 64 1.48 -12.13 -17.64
N ALA A 65 0.90 -11.79 -16.48
CA ALA A 65 1.50 -10.81 -15.58
C ALA A 65 2.58 -11.47 -14.70
N GLU A 66 3.84 -11.07 -14.91
CA GLU A 66 5.00 -11.57 -14.14
C GLU A 66 5.08 -11.02 -12.70
N THR A 67 4.23 -10.04 -12.33
CA THR A 67 4.34 -9.33 -11.06
C THR A 67 3.01 -9.33 -10.31
N ASP A 68 3.07 -9.76 -9.04
CA ASP A 68 1.95 -9.63 -8.10
C ASP A 68 1.59 -8.14 -7.93
N LEU A 69 0.37 -7.78 -8.34
CA LEU A 69 -0.16 -6.43 -8.24
C LEU A 69 -1.25 -6.39 -7.17
N TYR A 70 -1.11 -5.45 -6.25
CA TYR A 70 -2.03 -5.25 -5.14
C TYR A 70 -2.64 -3.86 -5.18
N VAL A 71 -3.89 -3.74 -4.73
CA VAL A 71 -4.59 -2.47 -4.48
C VAL A 71 -5.03 -2.40 -3.02
N PRO A 72 -5.39 -1.22 -2.48
CA PRO A 72 -5.91 -1.13 -1.12
C PRO A 72 -7.11 -2.07 -0.89
N GLY A 73 -7.02 -2.91 0.13
CA GLY A 73 -8.07 -3.84 0.53
C GLY A 73 -9.16 -3.16 1.38
N PRO A 74 -10.25 -3.88 1.67
CA PRO A 74 -11.40 -3.31 2.37
C PRO A 74 -11.04 -2.77 3.76
N VAL A 75 -10.12 -3.41 4.49
CA VAL A 75 -9.72 -2.95 5.83
C VAL A 75 -9.11 -1.55 5.77
N LEU A 76 -8.28 -1.25 4.77
CA LEU A 76 -7.69 0.09 4.61
C LEU A 76 -8.73 1.11 4.15
N ILE A 77 -9.58 0.74 3.19
CA ILE A 77 -10.64 1.61 2.68
C ILE A 77 -11.66 1.97 3.78
N GLU A 78 -12.00 1.02 4.64
CA GLU A 78 -12.96 1.21 5.73
C GLU A 78 -12.32 1.96 6.90
N SER A 79 -11.04 1.72 7.21
CA SER A 79 -10.33 2.43 8.28
C SER A 79 -10.16 3.93 7.97
N ASP A 80 -9.91 4.29 6.70
CA ASP A 80 -9.77 5.69 6.29
C ASP A 80 -11.09 6.48 6.40
N ARG A 81 -12.25 5.79 6.34
CA ARG A 81 -13.57 6.41 6.52
C ARG A 81 -13.85 6.90 7.94
N PHE A 82 -13.17 6.39 8.96
CA PHE A 82 -13.47 6.74 10.36
C PHE A 82 -12.81 8.04 10.82
N ASP A 83 -11.80 8.55 10.12
CA ASP A 83 -11.15 9.85 10.38
C ASP A 83 -11.57 10.96 9.38
N LEU A 84 -12.43 10.63 8.40
CA LEU A 84 -12.95 11.59 7.43
C LEU A 84 -14.21 12.28 7.97
N ASP A 85 -14.06 13.53 8.37
CA ASP A 85 -15.19 14.45 8.61
C ASP A 85 -15.87 14.76 7.26
N PHE A 86 -16.90 13.98 6.91
CA PHE A 86 -17.63 14.11 5.65
C PHE A 86 -18.31 15.47 5.47
N ASP A 87 -18.54 16.21 6.56
CA ASP A 87 -19.04 17.59 6.52
C ASP A 87 -17.96 18.61 6.11
N ARG A 88 -16.66 18.26 6.20
CA ARG A 88 -15.51 19.11 5.83
C ARG A 88 -14.69 18.64 4.62
N ALA A 89 -15.04 17.51 4.02
CA ALA A 89 -14.30 16.90 2.90
C ALA A 89 -14.16 17.80 1.65
N SER A 90 -14.89 18.92 1.57
CA SER A 90 -14.84 19.85 0.43
C SER A 90 -13.84 21.00 0.55
N GLU A 91 -13.21 21.25 1.70
CA GLU A 91 -12.33 22.44 1.87
C GLU A 91 -10.82 22.15 1.74
N GLY A 92 -10.42 20.88 1.56
CA GLY A 92 -9.01 20.50 1.55
C GLY A 92 -8.70 19.26 0.73
N GLY A 93 -8.98 19.27 -0.57
CA GLY A 93 -8.30 18.40 -1.54
C GLY A 93 -8.36 16.89 -1.28
N ALA A 94 -9.50 16.35 -0.82
CA ALA A 94 -9.71 14.90 -0.86
C ALA A 94 -9.87 14.48 -2.32
N HIS A 95 -8.81 13.90 -2.90
CA HIS A 95 -8.85 13.34 -4.25
C HIS A 95 -9.96 12.30 -4.33
N ARG A 96 -11.01 12.65 -5.06
CA ARG A 96 -12.20 11.83 -5.30
C ARG A 96 -11.77 10.57 -6.05
N TRP A 97 -11.60 9.45 -5.34
CA TRP A 97 -11.50 8.15 -5.97
C TRP A 97 -12.82 7.89 -6.70
N ASN A 98 -12.71 7.71 -8.01
CA ASN A 98 -13.81 7.56 -8.95
C ASN A 98 -14.51 6.22 -8.67
N SER A 99 -15.44 6.20 -7.72
CA SER A 99 -16.44 5.14 -7.59
C SER A 99 -17.51 5.40 -8.65
N ALA A 100 -17.30 4.84 -9.84
CA ALA A 100 -18.37 4.70 -10.81
C ALA A 100 -19.22 3.49 -10.40
N VAL A 101 -20.38 3.78 -9.81
CA VAL A 101 -21.56 2.89 -9.83
C VAL A 101 -22.29 3.12 -11.14
#